data_AF-A0A1E8TY37-F1
#
_entry.id   AF-A0A1E8TY37-F1
#
_cell.length_a   1.000
_cell.length_b   1.000
_cell.length_c   1.000
_cell.angle_alpha   90.00
_cell.angle_beta   90.00
_cell.angle_gamma   90.00
#
_symmetry.space_group_name_H-M   'P 1'
#
loop_
_entity.id
_entity.type
_entity.pdbx_description
1 polymer ?
#
loop_
_entity_poly.entity_id
_entity_poly.type
_entity_poly.pdbx_seq_one_letter_code
_entity_poly.pdbx_strand_id
1 'polypeptide(L)'
;MNQSVSNLKLAERGAIISILTYLFLSAAKLAAGHLLHSSSLVADGFNNVSDIIGNVALLIGIRLARQPADRDHRFGHWKIEDLASLITSIIMFYVGFDVLRDTIQKIISREEIVIDPLGAILGVISAVIMFAVYLYNTYLSKQSKSKALKAAAKDNLSDAVTSLGTTIAILASSFNFPLVDKLVAIVITFFILKTAYDIFIESSFSLSDGFDEHLLEDYQKSIMEIPKISKVKSQRGRTYGSNIYLDITLEMNPDLSVYESHEIADQVESMLSDRFGVFDTDIHIEPAPIPEDEILDNVYKKLLMREQLIDQGNQLEELLAEDFIYIRQDGQELDKDAYKAEKELTSAIKELHLTSISQKTKLIRYQVGDTIHTSIWRRHETWQNIFHQETKKEKD
;
A
#
# COMPACT_ATOMS: atom_id res chain seq x y z
N MET A 1 -1.48 -9.50 12.07
CA MET A 1 -2.82 -10.14 12.22
C MET A 1 -3.61 -9.71 13.47
N ASN A 2 -3.06 -9.83 14.70
CA ASN A 2 -3.80 -9.51 15.94
C ASN A 2 -4.25 -8.05 16.06
N GLN A 3 -3.45 -7.10 15.58
CA GLN A 3 -3.78 -5.67 15.59
C GLN A 3 -4.97 -5.34 14.67
N SER A 4 -4.99 -5.85 13.43
CA SER A 4 -6.10 -5.61 12.48
C SER A 4 -7.45 -6.16 13.01
N VAL A 5 -7.44 -7.33 13.65
CA VAL A 5 -8.65 -7.89 14.31
C VAL A 5 -9.09 -7.04 15.50
N SER A 6 -8.15 -6.51 16.28
CA SER A 6 -8.43 -5.58 17.38
C SER A 6 -9.04 -4.26 16.87
N ASN A 7 -8.54 -3.75 15.74
CA ASN A 7 -9.06 -2.56 15.10
C ASN A 7 -10.52 -2.74 14.66
N LEU A 8 -10.87 -3.88 14.05
CA LEU A 8 -12.26 -4.16 13.71
C LEU A 8 -13.15 -4.32 14.94
N LYS A 9 -12.63 -4.82 16.07
CA LYS A 9 -13.39 -4.82 17.34
C LYS A 9 -13.65 -3.41 17.87
N LEU A 10 -12.70 -2.48 17.70
CA LEU A 10 -12.92 -1.07 18.02
C LEU A 10 -13.96 -0.45 17.08
N ALA A 11 -13.89 -0.77 15.79
CA ALA A 11 -14.87 -0.32 14.80
C ALA A 11 -16.29 -0.82 15.13
N GLU A 12 -16.41 -2.10 15.54
CA GLU A 12 -17.66 -2.72 15.97
C GLU A 12 -18.33 -1.95 17.12
N ARG A 13 -17.54 -1.49 18.10
CA ARG A 13 -18.06 -0.71 19.23
C ARG A 13 -18.69 0.59 18.78
N GLY A 14 -18.05 1.31 17.85
CA GLY A 14 -18.60 2.55 17.30
C GLY A 14 -19.91 2.35 16.58
N ALA A 15 -20.01 1.29 15.76
CA ALA A 15 -21.26 0.93 15.08
C ALA A 15 -22.37 0.55 16.07
N ILE A 16 -22.06 -0.21 17.12
CA ILE A 16 -23.04 -0.56 18.18
C ILE A 16 -23.54 0.70 18.89
N ILE A 17 -22.66 1.66 19.19
CA ILE A 17 -23.05 2.92 19.83
C ILE A 17 -23.99 3.71 18.92
N SER A 18 -23.68 3.83 17.61
CA SER A 18 -24.61 4.44 16.64
C SER A 18 -25.98 3.77 16.68
N ILE A 19 -26.05 2.44 16.58
CA ILE A 19 -27.32 1.69 16.59
C ILE A 19 -28.11 1.97 17.87
N LEU A 20 -27.46 1.91 19.04
CA LEU A 20 -28.13 2.16 20.32
C LEU A 20 -28.64 3.60 20.43
N THR A 21 -27.86 4.56 19.94
CA THR A 21 -28.28 5.97 19.91
C THR A 21 -29.46 6.18 18.98
N TYR A 22 -29.43 5.62 17.76
CA TYR A 22 -30.56 5.71 16.83
C TYR A 22 -31.81 5.06 17.39
N LEU A 23 -31.69 3.88 18.00
CA LEU A 23 -32.82 3.19 18.63
C LEU A 23 -33.43 4.05 19.74
N PHE A 24 -32.61 4.65 20.58
CA PHE A 24 -33.05 5.55 21.64
C PHE A 24 -33.74 6.80 21.06
N LEU A 25 -33.14 7.47 20.08
CA LEU A 25 -33.70 8.66 19.45
C LEU A 25 -34.99 8.38 18.70
N SER A 26 -35.07 7.31 17.90
CA SER A 26 -36.31 6.89 17.23
C SER A 26 -37.41 6.61 18.24
N ALA A 27 -37.13 5.84 19.30
CA ALA A 27 -38.14 5.53 20.31
C ALA A 27 -38.63 6.80 21.02
N ALA A 28 -37.73 7.71 21.39
CA ALA A 28 -38.08 8.98 22.02
C ALA A 28 -38.91 9.89 21.09
N LYS A 29 -38.49 10.05 19.83
CA LYS A 29 -39.19 10.88 18.82
C LYS A 29 -40.56 10.31 18.48
N LEU A 30 -40.69 9.00 18.26
CA LEU A 30 -41.98 8.36 17.96
C LEU A 30 -42.94 8.44 19.15
N ALA A 31 -42.46 8.16 20.37
CA ALA A 31 -43.29 8.28 21.57
C ALA A 31 -43.75 9.72 21.80
N ALA A 32 -42.83 10.69 21.71
CA ALA A 32 -43.15 12.11 21.82
C ALA A 32 -44.11 12.57 20.70
N GLY A 33 -43.87 12.17 19.45
CA GLY A 33 -44.71 12.50 18.32
C GLY A 33 -46.15 11.99 18.45
N HIS A 34 -46.35 10.77 18.95
CA HIS A 34 -47.68 10.23 19.22
C HIS A 34 -48.38 10.88 20.42
N LEU A 35 -47.66 11.11 21.52
CA LEU A 35 -48.23 11.72 22.73
C LEU A 35 -48.55 13.20 22.54
N LEU A 36 -47.78 13.90 21.72
CA LEU A 36 -47.87 15.34 21.48
C LEU A 36 -48.55 15.68 20.15
N HIS A 37 -49.04 14.67 19.42
CA HIS A 37 -49.67 14.80 18.10
C HIS A 37 -48.83 15.56 17.06
N SER A 38 -47.50 15.40 17.10
CA SER A 38 -46.59 16.00 16.12
C SER A 38 -46.28 15.03 14.98
N SER A 39 -46.73 15.38 13.77
CA SER A 39 -46.41 14.67 12.54
C SER A 39 -44.93 14.80 12.14
N SER A 40 -44.29 15.94 12.45
CA SER A 40 -42.88 16.21 12.18
C SER A 40 -41.97 15.26 12.97
N LEU A 41 -42.26 15.08 14.27
CA LEU A 41 -41.54 14.16 15.15
C LEU A 41 -41.70 12.70 14.76
N VAL A 42 -42.89 12.31 14.30
CA VAL A 42 -43.14 10.94 13.83
C VAL A 42 -42.33 10.66 12.56
N ALA A 43 -42.34 11.58 11.59
CA ALA A 43 -41.57 11.43 10.35
C ALA A 43 -40.06 11.34 10.62
N ASP A 44 -39.53 12.23 11.46
CA ASP A 44 -38.12 12.23 11.87
C ASP A 44 -37.74 10.95 12.66
N GLY A 45 -38.66 10.44 13.49
CA GLY A 45 -38.49 9.17 14.19
C GLY A 45 -38.38 7.96 13.26
N PHE A 46 -39.14 7.93 12.16
CA PHE A 46 -39.06 6.89 11.12
C PHE A 46 -37.81 7.02 10.24
N ASN A 47 -37.34 8.24 9.96
CA ASN A 47 -36.06 8.44 9.27
C ASN A 47 -34.92 7.79 10.06
N ASN A 48 -34.82 8.08 11.35
CA ASN A 48 -33.85 7.45 12.25
C ASN A 48 -33.93 5.90 12.26
N VAL A 49 -35.07 5.27 11.90
CA VAL A 49 -35.18 3.80 11.77
C VAL A 49 -34.45 3.29 10.51
N SER A 50 -34.46 4.04 9.42
CA SER A 50 -33.70 3.71 8.21
C SER A 50 -32.19 3.68 8.50
N ASP A 51 -31.72 4.59 9.35
CA ASP A 51 -30.31 4.68 9.75
C ASP A 51 -29.90 3.51 10.65
N ILE A 52 -30.82 2.98 11.46
CA ILE A 52 -30.62 1.72 12.19
C ILE A 52 -30.33 0.59 11.21
N ILE A 53 -31.10 0.47 10.12
CA ILE A 53 -30.91 -0.60 9.12
C ILE A 53 -29.54 -0.46 8.45
N GLY A 54 -29.14 0.75 8.07
CA GLY A 54 -27.82 1.03 7.51
C GLY A 54 -26.68 0.64 8.46
N ASN A 55 -26.77 1.04 9.74
CA ASN A 55 -25.76 0.72 10.75
C ASN A 55 -25.74 -0.78 11.12
N VAL A 56 -26.87 -1.48 11.06
CA VAL A 56 -26.92 -2.95 11.23
C VAL A 56 -26.22 -3.65 10.06
N ALA A 57 -26.47 -3.23 8.81
CA ALA A 57 -25.78 -3.76 7.65
C ALA A 57 -24.27 -3.56 7.77
N LEU A 58 -23.83 -2.37 8.21
CA LEU A 58 -22.44 -2.06 8.50
C LEU A 58 -21.84 -2.96 9.58
N LEU A 59 -22.56 -3.16 10.69
CA LEU A 59 -22.12 -4.02 11.80
C LEU A 59 -21.92 -5.47 11.36
N ILE A 60 -22.83 -5.99 10.54
CA ILE A 60 -22.72 -7.32 9.94
C ILE A 60 -21.47 -7.38 9.06
N GLY A 61 -21.26 -6.37 8.21
CA GLY A 61 -20.07 -6.24 7.37
C GLY A 61 -18.76 -6.29 8.15
N ILE A 62 -18.64 -5.50 9.23
CA ILE A 62 -17.46 -5.49 10.11
C ILE A 62 -17.24 -6.86 10.76
N ARG A 63 -18.30 -7.54 11.20
CA ARG A 63 -18.21 -8.87 11.80
C ARG A 63 -17.74 -9.94 10.81
N LEU A 64 -18.23 -9.89 9.58
CA LEU A 64 -17.80 -10.78 8.50
C LEU A 64 -16.35 -10.48 8.10
N ALA A 65 -15.98 -9.21 7.98
CA ALA A 65 -14.61 -8.81 7.63
C ALA A 65 -13.55 -9.28 8.64
N ARG A 66 -13.95 -9.46 9.91
CA ARG A 66 -13.08 -9.96 10.99
C ARG A 66 -12.80 -11.47 10.91
N GLN A 67 -13.52 -12.20 10.07
CA GLN A 67 -13.29 -13.64 9.94
C GLN A 67 -11.87 -13.90 9.41
N PRO A 68 -11.13 -14.86 10.00
CA PRO A 68 -9.79 -15.20 9.53
C PRO A 68 -9.86 -15.76 8.10
N ALA A 69 -8.69 -15.89 7.47
CA ALA A 69 -8.57 -16.58 6.20
C ALA A 69 -9.07 -18.03 6.29
N ASP A 70 -9.82 -18.45 5.28
CA ASP A 70 -10.31 -19.81 5.14
C ASP A 70 -9.92 -20.40 3.77
N ARG A 71 -10.50 -21.55 3.39
CA ARG A 71 -10.12 -22.24 2.15
C ARG A 71 -10.49 -21.46 0.89
N ASP A 72 -11.60 -20.73 0.94
CA ASP A 72 -12.17 -20.01 -0.20
C ASP A 72 -11.77 -18.52 -0.19
N HIS A 73 -11.30 -18.00 0.96
CA HIS A 73 -10.79 -16.65 1.17
C HIS A 73 -9.39 -16.68 1.78
N ARG A 74 -8.38 -17.00 0.95
CA ARG A 74 -6.97 -17.15 1.38
C ARG A 74 -6.33 -15.87 1.94
N PHE A 75 -6.77 -14.71 1.45
CA PHE A 75 -6.33 -13.40 1.94
C PHE A 75 -7.18 -12.89 3.11
N GLY A 76 -8.18 -13.66 3.57
CA GLY A 76 -9.14 -13.24 4.57
C GLY A 76 -10.33 -12.45 4.01
N HIS A 77 -11.20 -12.02 4.92
CA HIS A 77 -12.50 -11.44 4.59
C HIS A 77 -12.51 -9.90 4.60
N TRP A 78 -11.34 -9.26 4.69
CA TRP A 78 -11.20 -7.82 4.91
C TRP A 78 -11.96 -6.93 3.90
N LYS A 79 -12.03 -7.34 2.62
CA LYS A 79 -12.77 -6.60 1.58
C LYS A 79 -14.28 -6.47 1.86
N ILE A 80 -14.85 -7.31 2.74
CA ILE A 80 -16.26 -7.19 3.13
C ILE A 80 -16.53 -5.86 3.84
N GLU A 81 -15.54 -5.27 4.50
CA GLU A 81 -15.67 -3.94 5.11
C GLU A 81 -15.94 -2.85 4.05
N ASP A 82 -15.18 -2.87 2.95
CA ASP A 82 -15.36 -1.95 1.83
C ASP A 82 -16.72 -2.16 1.15
N LEU A 83 -17.14 -3.43 1.01
CA LEU A 83 -18.45 -3.78 0.48
C LEU A 83 -19.59 -3.27 1.38
N ALA A 84 -19.45 -3.38 2.69
CA ALA A 84 -20.44 -2.86 3.64
C ALA A 84 -20.53 -1.33 3.59
N SER A 85 -19.38 -0.65 3.42
CA SER A 85 -19.31 0.80 3.20
C SER A 85 -20.03 1.20 1.91
N LEU A 86 -19.81 0.45 0.83
CA LEU A 86 -20.50 0.65 -0.45
C LEU A 86 -22.02 0.48 -0.32
N ILE A 87 -22.48 -0.59 0.31
CA ILE A 87 -23.92 -0.83 0.56
C ILE A 87 -24.52 0.31 1.38
N THR A 88 -23.82 0.76 2.43
CA THR A 88 -24.27 1.89 3.25
C THR A 88 -24.41 3.17 2.41
N SER A 89 -23.46 3.46 1.52
CA SER A 89 -23.56 4.62 0.62
C SER A 89 -24.77 4.56 -0.33
N ILE A 90 -25.15 3.35 -0.77
CA ILE A 90 -26.33 3.16 -1.63
C ILE A 90 -27.62 3.42 -0.83
N ILE A 91 -27.69 2.98 0.42
CA ILE A 91 -28.80 3.29 1.33
C ILE A 91 -28.88 4.80 1.55
N MET A 92 -27.76 5.46 1.81
CA MET A 92 -27.70 6.92 1.97
C MET A 92 -28.13 7.67 0.70
N PHE A 93 -27.79 7.18 -0.50
CA PHE A 93 -28.30 7.75 -1.74
C PHE A 93 -29.81 7.65 -1.83
N TYR A 94 -30.39 6.48 -1.51
CA TYR A 94 -31.83 6.28 -1.51
C TYR A 94 -32.53 7.27 -0.57
N VAL A 95 -32.05 7.40 0.68
CA VAL A 95 -32.57 8.36 1.66
C VAL A 95 -32.41 9.79 1.16
N GLY A 96 -31.24 10.15 0.63
CA GLY A 96 -30.98 11.48 0.08
C GLY A 96 -31.90 11.84 -1.10
N PHE A 97 -32.20 10.89 -1.99
CA PHE A 97 -33.16 11.09 -3.08
C PHE A 97 -34.60 11.20 -2.60
N ASP A 98 -34.97 10.45 -1.56
CA ASP A 98 -36.30 10.54 -0.95
C ASP A 98 -36.51 11.91 -0.30
N VAL A 99 -35.52 12.40 0.47
CA VAL A 99 -35.52 13.77 1.04
C VAL A 99 -35.54 14.83 -0.06
N LEU A 100 -34.80 14.65 -1.16
CA LEU A 100 -34.83 15.56 -2.31
C LEU A 100 -36.24 15.63 -2.92
N ARG A 101 -36.87 14.48 -3.12
CA ARG A 101 -38.21 14.37 -3.69
C ARG A 101 -39.23 15.08 -2.79
N ASP A 102 -39.20 14.80 -1.49
CA ASP A 102 -40.07 15.43 -0.50
C ASP A 102 -39.87 16.96 -0.46
N THR A 103 -38.62 17.41 -0.48
CA THR A 103 -38.26 18.85 -0.54
C THR A 103 -38.84 19.51 -1.79
N ILE A 104 -38.66 18.90 -2.98
CA ILE A 104 -39.22 19.43 -4.24
C ILE A 104 -40.74 19.47 -4.18
N GLN A 105 -41.39 18.42 -3.67
CA GLN A 105 -42.84 18.35 -3.55
C GLN A 105 -43.38 19.44 -2.63
N LYS A 106 -42.77 19.67 -1.46
CA LYS A 106 -43.13 20.75 -0.54
C LYS A 106 -42.96 22.14 -1.18
N ILE A 107 -41.89 22.35 -1.94
CA ILE A 107 -41.66 23.61 -2.67
C ILE A 107 -42.76 23.87 -3.71
N ILE A 108 -43.15 22.84 -4.48
CA ILE A 108 -44.16 22.95 -5.54
C ILE A 108 -45.57 23.14 -4.95
N SER A 109 -45.92 22.35 -3.94
CA SER A 109 -47.26 22.39 -3.31
C SER A 109 -47.49 23.63 -2.46
N ARG A 110 -46.47 24.46 -2.23
CA ARG A 110 -46.48 25.61 -1.29
C ARG A 110 -46.99 25.21 0.10
N GLU A 111 -46.66 23.99 0.51
CA GLU A 111 -47.04 23.49 1.82
C GLU A 111 -46.23 24.25 2.88
N GLU A 112 -46.93 24.86 3.84
CA GLU A 112 -46.28 25.56 4.94
C GLU A 112 -45.90 24.53 6.02
N ILE A 113 -44.66 24.62 6.51
CA ILE A 113 -44.23 23.78 7.62
C ILE A 113 -45.06 24.14 8.85
N VAL A 114 -45.76 23.13 9.38
CA VAL A 114 -46.49 23.23 10.63
C VAL A 114 -45.51 23.65 11.72
N ILE A 115 -45.81 24.77 12.38
CA ILE A 115 -45.03 25.28 13.51
C ILE A 115 -45.12 24.26 14.65
N ASP A 116 -44.04 23.53 14.87
CA ASP A 116 -43.91 22.54 15.94
C ASP A 116 -42.72 22.89 16.86
N PRO A 117 -42.94 23.71 17.90
CA PRO A 117 -41.88 24.11 18.82
C PRO A 117 -41.26 22.93 19.58
N LEU A 118 -42.05 21.86 19.82
CA LEU A 118 -41.56 20.66 20.51
C LEU A 118 -40.67 19.83 19.58
N GLY A 119 -41.03 19.71 18.31
CA GLY A 119 -40.19 19.13 17.26
C GLY A 119 -38.87 19.87 17.09
N ALA A 120 -38.87 21.21 17.14
CA ALA A 120 -37.64 22.01 17.10
C ALA A 120 -36.72 21.73 18.30
N ILE A 121 -37.24 21.70 19.53
CA ILE A 121 -36.44 21.43 20.74
C ILE A 121 -35.82 20.02 20.67
N LEU A 122 -36.62 19.02 20.31
CA LEU A 122 -36.14 17.64 20.16
C LEU A 122 -35.17 17.49 18.99
N GLY A 123 -35.33 18.27 17.92
CA GLY A 123 -34.37 18.37 16.82
C GLY A 123 -33.00 18.87 17.28
N VAL A 124 -32.94 19.92 18.11
CA VAL A 124 -31.68 20.38 18.72
C VAL A 124 -31.03 19.31 19.58
N ILE A 125 -31.82 18.65 20.44
CA ILE A 125 -31.31 17.59 21.32
C ILE A 125 -30.76 16.42 20.48
N SER A 126 -31.51 15.98 19.46
CA SER A 126 -31.09 14.96 18.50
C SER A 126 -29.79 15.35 17.82
N ALA A 127 -29.68 16.59 17.33
CA ALA A 127 -28.48 17.09 16.70
C ALA A 127 -27.24 17.06 17.61
N VAL A 128 -27.38 17.52 18.86
CA VAL A 128 -26.28 17.53 19.82
C VAL A 128 -25.82 16.11 20.12
N ILE A 129 -26.75 15.18 20.33
CA ILE A 129 -26.45 13.77 20.57
C ILE A 129 -25.74 13.17 19.35
N MET A 130 -26.28 13.34 18.14
CA MET A 130 -25.69 12.79 16.92
C MET A 130 -24.33 13.39 16.60
N PHE A 131 -24.13 14.69 16.88
CA PHE A 131 -22.83 15.33 16.75
C PHE A 131 -21.80 14.74 17.75
N ALA A 132 -22.20 14.45 18.98
CA ALA A 132 -21.33 13.79 19.95
C ALA A 132 -20.95 12.36 19.49
N VAL A 133 -21.90 11.60 18.95
CA VAL A 133 -21.62 10.27 18.38
C VAL A 133 -20.71 10.38 17.15
N TYR A 134 -20.91 11.37 16.28
CA TYR A 134 -20.02 11.66 15.16
C TYR A 134 -18.57 11.87 15.61
N LEU A 135 -18.34 12.72 16.62
CA LEU A 135 -17.00 12.98 17.14
C LEU A 135 -16.34 11.71 17.68
N TYR A 136 -17.10 10.93 18.44
CA TYR A 136 -16.60 9.68 19.02
C TYR A 136 -16.30 8.62 17.95
N ASN A 137 -17.18 8.44 16.97
CA ASN A 137 -16.96 7.49 15.87
C ASN A 137 -15.88 7.97 14.90
N THR A 138 -15.68 9.28 14.73
CA THR A 138 -14.55 9.84 13.98
C THR A 138 -13.23 9.53 14.68
N TYR A 139 -13.19 9.64 16.02
CA TYR A 139 -12.02 9.27 16.80
C TYR A 139 -11.72 7.77 16.66
N LEU A 140 -12.74 6.91 16.85
CA LEU A 140 -12.59 5.46 16.74
C LEU A 140 -12.25 5.00 15.30
N SER A 141 -12.82 5.61 14.27
CA SER A 141 -12.50 5.26 12.87
C SER A 141 -11.06 5.62 12.52
N LYS A 142 -10.54 6.76 13.00
CA LYS A 142 -9.13 7.11 12.83
C LYS A 142 -8.20 6.14 13.56
N GLN A 143 -8.55 5.74 14.78
CA GLN A 143 -7.76 4.79 15.56
C GLN A 143 -7.76 3.38 14.95
N SER A 144 -8.91 2.92 14.46
CA SER A 144 -9.06 1.60 13.84
C SER A 144 -8.69 1.57 12.36
N LYS A 145 -8.50 2.73 11.71
CA LYS A 145 -8.38 2.89 10.25
C LYS A 145 -9.56 2.25 9.48
N SER A 146 -10.73 2.16 10.11
CA SER A 146 -11.92 1.53 9.54
C SER A 146 -12.65 2.48 8.60
N LYS A 147 -12.75 2.11 7.33
CA LYS A 147 -13.52 2.85 6.31
C LYS A 147 -15.01 2.71 6.57
N ALA A 148 -15.46 1.54 7.03
CA ALA A 148 -16.83 1.29 7.43
C ALA A 148 -17.28 2.22 8.56
N LEU A 149 -16.51 2.28 9.65
CA LEU A 149 -16.87 3.16 10.77
C LEU A 149 -16.77 4.65 10.39
N LYS A 150 -15.84 5.02 9.50
CA LYS A 150 -15.74 6.39 8.96
C LYS A 150 -16.99 6.75 8.16
N ALA A 151 -17.55 5.83 7.38
CA ALA A 151 -18.82 6.02 6.68
C ALA A 151 -19.97 6.24 7.66
N ALA A 152 -20.11 5.40 8.70
CA ALA A 152 -21.12 5.62 9.76
C ALA A 152 -20.92 6.94 10.51
N ALA A 153 -19.68 7.37 10.75
CA ALA A 153 -19.44 8.67 11.37
C ALA A 153 -19.96 9.82 10.49
N LYS A 154 -19.69 9.76 9.18
CA LYS A 154 -20.20 10.76 8.23
C LYS A 154 -21.73 10.74 8.14
N ASP A 155 -22.35 9.58 8.23
CA ASP A 155 -23.80 9.40 8.29
C ASP A 155 -24.39 10.08 9.55
N ASN A 156 -23.81 9.79 10.73
CA ASN A 156 -24.16 10.47 11.98
C ASN A 156 -24.06 12.02 11.89
N LEU A 157 -23.06 12.52 11.16
CA LEU A 157 -22.91 13.97 10.91
C LEU A 157 -24.03 14.50 10.01
N SER A 158 -24.38 13.76 8.95
CA SER A 158 -25.52 14.08 8.08
C SER A 158 -26.80 14.25 8.88
N ASP A 159 -27.06 13.37 9.84
CA ASP A 159 -28.26 13.46 10.68
C ASP A 159 -28.21 14.59 11.70
N ALA A 160 -27.03 14.88 12.25
CA ALA A 160 -26.85 16.05 13.11
C ALA A 160 -27.15 17.34 12.34
N VAL A 161 -26.63 17.47 11.11
CA VAL A 161 -26.87 18.61 10.22
C VAL A 161 -28.34 18.67 9.80
N THR A 162 -28.95 17.54 9.49
CA THR A 162 -30.38 17.46 9.11
C THR A 162 -31.27 17.87 10.27
N SER A 163 -31.03 17.35 11.49
CA SER A 163 -31.78 17.71 12.69
C SER A 163 -31.65 19.20 13.04
N LEU A 164 -30.45 19.78 12.91
CA LEU A 164 -30.25 21.23 13.09
C LEU A 164 -30.96 22.04 12.01
N GLY A 165 -30.84 21.62 10.75
CA GLY A 165 -31.46 22.30 9.63
C GLY A 165 -32.98 22.32 9.75
N THR A 166 -33.61 21.19 10.09
CA THR A 166 -35.05 21.11 10.38
C THR A 166 -35.45 22.03 11.54
N THR A 167 -34.62 22.10 12.59
CA THR A 167 -34.86 23.06 13.69
C THR A 167 -34.83 24.50 13.19
N ILE A 168 -33.81 24.89 12.43
CA ILE A 168 -33.67 26.23 11.87
C ILE A 168 -34.85 26.57 10.96
N ALA A 169 -35.31 25.61 10.15
CA ALA A 169 -36.48 25.75 9.31
C ALA A 169 -37.76 26.01 10.11
N ILE A 170 -38.02 25.24 11.18
CA ILE A 170 -39.20 25.44 12.05
C ILE A 170 -39.14 26.82 12.74
N LEU A 171 -37.97 27.21 13.25
CA LEU A 171 -37.77 28.52 13.86
C LEU A 171 -37.97 29.66 12.86
N ALA A 172 -37.42 29.54 11.64
CA ALA A 172 -37.58 30.54 10.60
C ALA A 172 -39.04 30.67 10.13
N SER A 173 -39.77 29.56 10.03
CA SER A 173 -41.21 29.55 9.76
C SER A 173 -41.99 30.31 10.84
N SER A 174 -41.60 30.14 12.11
CA SER A 174 -42.20 30.87 13.25
C SER A 174 -42.00 32.40 13.18
N PHE A 175 -40.97 32.87 12.47
CA PHE A 175 -40.71 34.30 12.22
C PHE A 175 -41.24 34.80 10.86
N ASN A 176 -42.11 34.03 10.17
CA ASN A 176 -42.63 34.34 8.83
C ASN A 176 -41.55 34.44 7.73
N PHE A 177 -40.47 33.65 7.81
CA PHE A 177 -39.45 33.53 6.76
C PHE A 177 -39.49 32.15 6.05
N PRO A 178 -40.56 31.83 5.28
CA PRO A 178 -40.73 30.51 4.64
C PRO A 178 -39.72 30.22 3.51
N LEU A 179 -38.98 31.24 3.03
CA LEU A 179 -37.92 31.04 2.05
C LEU A 179 -36.67 30.37 2.67
N VAL A 180 -36.41 30.61 3.96
CA VAL A 180 -35.24 30.07 4.66
C VAL A 180 -35.32 28.56 4.79
N ASP A 181 -36.51 28.05 5.12
CA ASP A 181 -36.79 26.61 5.18
C ASP A 181 -36.41 25.89 3.87
N LYS A 182 -36.90 26.39 2.73
CA LYS A 182 -36.64 25.80 1.40
C LYS A 182 -35.15 25.78 1.08
N LEU A 183 -34.42 26.85 1.40
CA LEU A 183 -32.98 26.92 1.19
C LEU A 183 -32.24 25.92 2.07
N VAL A 184 -32.63 25.80 3.34
CA VAL A 184 -32.03 24.86 4.29
C VAL A 184 -32.25 23.42 3.83
N ALA A 185 -33.46 23.06 3.42
CA ALA A 185 -33.77 21.72 2.90
C ALA A 185 -32.94 21.35 1.66
N ILE A 186 -32.74 22.29 0.72
CA ILE A 186 -31.87 22.08 -0.46
C ILE A 186 -30.42 21.85 -0.04
N VAL A 187 -29.89 22.65 0.90
CA VAL A 187 -28.50 22.54 1.37
C VAL A 187 -28.26 21.21 2.07
N ILE A 188 -29.18 20.78 2.95
CA ILE A 188 -29.10 19.48 3.64
C ILE A 188 -29.09 18.34 2.62
N THR A 189 -30.02 18.38 1.66
CA THR A 189 -30.13 17.34 0.64
C THR A 189 -28.84 17.22 -0.17
N PHE A 190 -28.26 18.34 -0.59
CA PHE A 190 -26.98 18.35 -1.28
C PHE A 190 -25.85 17.77 -0.41
N PHE A 191 -25.82 18.10 0.88
CA PHE A 191 -24.84 17.58 1.82
C PHE A 191 -24.93 16.06 1.98
N ILE A 192 -26.14 15.50 2.12
CA ILE A 192 -26.37 14.05 2.21
C ILE A 192 -25.89 13.36 0.94
N LEU A 193 -26.34 13.82 -0.24
CA LEU A 193 -25.97 13.22 -1.53
C LEU A 193 -24.47 13.30 -1.80
N LYS A 194 -23.82 14.42 -1.47
CA LYS A 194 -22.37 14.59 -1.60
C LYS A 194 -21.62 13.62 -0.69
N THR A 195 -22.10 13.43 0.54
CA THR A 195 -21.50 12.50 1.50
C THR A 195 -21.62 11.06 1.02
N ALA A 196 -22.80 10.66 0.55
CA ALA A 196 -23.03 9.34 -0.06
C ALA A 196 -22.12 9.10 -1.26
N TYR A 197 -21.99 10.10 -2.15
CA TYR A 197 -21.08 10.05 -3.31
C TYR A 197 -19.62 9.85 -2.92
N ASP A 198 -19.13 10.58 -1.90
CA ASP A 198 -17.75 10.44 -1.44
C ASP A 198 -17.46 9.04 -0.91
N ILE A 199 -18.38 8.48 -0.12
CA ILE A 199 -18.24 7.11 0.42
C ILE A 199 -18.30 6.10 -0.72
N PHE A 200 -19.19 6.29 -1.69
CA PHE A 200 -19.35 5.42 -2.85
C PHE A 200 -18.07 5.36 -3.70
N ILE A 201 -17.48 6.52 -4.03
CA ILE A 201 -16.23 6.59 -4.80
C ILE A 201 -15.06 6.00 -4.00
N GLU A 202 -14.92 6.34 -2.72
CA GLU A 202 -13.85 5.80 -1.85
C GLU A 202 -13.93 4.27 -1.74
N SER A 203 -15.15 3.72 -1.58
CA SER A 203 -15.37 2.27 -1.48
C SER A 203 -15.18 1.56 -2.83
N SER A 204 -15.66 2.16 -3.92
CA SER A 204 -15.51 1.62 -5.27
C SER A 204 -14.04 1.59 -5.69
N PHE A 205 -13.29 2.66 -5.40
CA PHE A 205 -11.85 2.74 -5.63
C PHE A 205 -11.10 1.64 -4.89
N SER A 206 -11.42 1.40 -3.61
CA SER A 206 -10.83 0.30 -2.83
C SER A 206 -11.16 -1.07 -3.41
N LEU A 207 -12.43 -1.31 -3.76
CA LEU A 207 -12.90 -2.60 -4.26
C LEU A 207 -12.30 -2.94 -5.64
N SER A 208 -12.06 -1.93 -6.48
CA SER A 208 -11.39 -2.07 -7.77
C SER A 208 -9.86 -2.19 -7.68
N ASP A 209 -9.30 -2.37 -6.48
CA ASP A 209 -7.86 -2.40 -6.21
C ASP A 209 -7.14 -1.10 -6.60
N GLY A 210 -7.84 0.04 -6.52
CA GLY A 210 -7.24 1.36 -6.64
C GLY A 210 -6.32 1.66 -5.46
N PHE A 211 -5.22 2.35 -5.72
CA PHE A 211 -4.21 2.67 -4.72
C PHE A 211 -3.63 4.08 -4.92
N ASP A 212 -3.11 4.68 -3.86
CA ASP A 212 -2.55 6.03 -3.89
C ASP A 212 -1.15 6.02 -4.52
N GLU A 213 -1.00 6.70 -5.65
CA GLU A 213 0.26 6.79 -6.40
C GLU A 213 1.34 7.52 -5.60
N HIS A 214 0.98 8.50 -4.76
CA HIS A 214 1.96 9.22 -3.94
C HIS A 214 2.62 8.30 -2.91
N LEU A 215 1.87 7.33 -2.36
CA LEU A 215 2.44 6.31 -1.47
C LEU A 215 3.40 5.40 -2.22
N LEU A 216 3.07 5.00 -3.45
CA LEU A 216 3.97 4.19 -4.29
C LEU A 216 5.29 4.91 -4.57
N GLU A 217 5.26 6.21 -4.86
CA GLU A 217 6.48 7.00 -5.03
C GLU A 217 7.36 7.01 -3.76
N ASP A 218 6.75 7.11 -2.58
CA ASP A 218 7.48 7.11 -1.31
C ASP A 218 8.06 5.74 -0.96
N TYR A 219 7.35 4.66 -1.30
CA TYR A 219 7.87 3.29 -1.18
C TYR A 219 9.07 3.12 -2.10
N GLN A 220 8.94 3.50 -3.38
CA GLN A 220 10.03 3.40 -4.34
C GLN A 220 11.28 4.15 -3.88
N LYS A 221 11.14 5.40 -3.39
CA LYS A 221 12.27 6.17 -2.86
C LYS A 221 12.97 5.42 -1.73
N SER A 222 12.20 4.87 -0.79
CA SER A 222 12.75 4.17 0.37
C SER A 222 13.39 2.83 0.01
N ILE A 223 12.83 2.12 -0.97
CA ILE A 223 13.41 0.87 -1.49
C ILE A 223 14.75 1.16 -2.17
N MET A 224 14.84 2.23 -2.96
CA MET A 224 16.06 2.62 -3.66
C MET A 224 17.18 3.09 -2.73
N GLU A 225 16.91 3.34 -1.44
CA GLU A 225 17.94 3.60 -0.42
C GLU A 225 18.70 2.32 -0.01
N ILE A 226 18.14 1.14 -0.26
CA ILE A 226 18.77 -0.14 0.10
C ILE A 226 19.84 -0.52 -0.95
N PRO A 227 21.09 -0.80 -0.54
CA PRO A 227 22.16 -1.17 -1.45
C PRO A 227 21.82 -2.41 -2.29
N LYS A 228 22.47 -2.53 -3.46
CA LYS A 228 22.34 -3.67 -4.40
C LYS A 228 21.00 -3.75 -5.15
N ILE A 229 19.99 -2.96 -4.78
CA ILE A 229 18.79 -2.77 -5.60
C ILE A 229 19.14 -1.78 -6.72
N SER A 230 19.04 -2.24 -7.97
CA SER A 230 19.37 -1.41 -9.13
C SER A 230 18.18 -0.57 -9.57
N LYS A 231 16.97 -1.13 -9.49
CA LYS A 231 15.74 -0.47 -9.92
C LYS A 231 14.50 -1.15 -9.32
N VAL A 232 13.48 -0.35 -9.02
CA VAL A 232 12.10 -0.86 -8.86
C VAL A 232 11.45 -0.89 -10.25
N LYS A 233 11.31 -2.08 -10.83
CA LYS A 233 10.81 -2.26 -12.19
C LYS A 233 9.30 -2.01 -12.28
N SER A 234 8.56 -2.55 -11.33
CA SER A 234 7.13 -2.32 -11.18
C SER A 234 6.73 -2.47 -9.72
N GLN A 235 5.70 -1.73 -9.33
CA GLN A 235 5.06 -1.85 -8.03
C GLN A 235 3.56 -1.68 -8.21
N ARG A 236 2.78 -2.44 -7.46
CA ARG A 236 1.32 -2.36 -7.44
C ARG A 236 0.88 -2.44 -5.99
N GLY A 237 0.05 -1.50 -5.57
CA GLY A 237 -0.57 -1.54 -4.25
C GLY A 237 -2.05 -1.87 -4.35
N ARG A 238 -2.58 -2.44 -3.27
CA ARG A 238 -4.03 -2.62 -3.06
C ARG A 238 -4.35 -2.55 -1.57
N THR A 239 -5.59 -2.22 -1.25
CA THR A 239 -6.07 -2.21 0.13
C THR A 239 -7.15 -3.25 0.36
N TYR A 240 -7.00 -4.01 1.44
CA TYR A 240 -8.01 -4.93 1.93
C TYR A 240 -8.51 -4.40 3.29
N GLY A 241 -9.60 -3.64 3.27
CA GLY A 241 -10.05 -2.88 4.43
C GLY A 241 -8.99 -1.87 4.88
N SER A 242 -8.46 -2.06 6.10
CA SER A 242 -7.38 -1.22 6.66
C SER A 242 -5.96 -1.71 6.35
N ASN A 243 -5.79 -2.84 5.68
CA ASN A 243 -4.49 -3.46 5.43
C ASN A 243 -3.98 -3.14 4.01
N ILE A 244 -2.71 -2.79 3.89
CA ILE A 244 -2.05 -2.49 2.61
C ILE A 244 -1.28 -3.73 2.15
N TYR A 245 -1.46 -4.11 0.89
CA TYR A 245 -0.74 -5.20 0.23
C TYR A 245 0.03 -4.64 -0.96
N LEU A 246 1.28 -5.07 -1.12
CA LEU A 246 2.14 -4.63 -2.21
C LEU A 246 2.64 -5.82 -3.02
N ASP A 247 2.63 -5.69 -4.34
CA ASP A 247 3.36 -6.58 -5.24
C ASP A 247 4.48 -5.74 -5.87
N ILE A 248 5.74 -6.15 -5.72
CA ILE A 248 6.91 -5.39 -6.15
C ILE A 248 7.81 -6.27 -7.01
N THR A 249 8.37 -5.69 -8.07
CA THR A 249 9.42 -6.31 -8.87
C THR A 249 10.69 -5.49 -8.78
N LEU A 250 11.74 -6.10 -8.24
CA LEU A 250 13.05 -5.49 -8.04
C LEU A 250 14.05 -6.03 -9.06
N GLU A 251 14.83 -5.14 -9.66
CA GLU A 251 15.99 -5.50 -10.46
C GLU A 251 17.25 -5.40 -9.61
N MET A 252 18.06 -6.46 -9.64
CA MET A 252 19.30 -6.55 -8.87
C MET A 252 20.42 -7.12 -9.74
N ASN A 253 21.67 -7.00 -9.29
CA ASN A 253 22.80 -7.56 -10.02
C ASN A 253 22.59 -9.07 -10.25
N PRO A 254 22.66 -9.58 -11.51
CA PRO A 254 22.56 -11.02 -11.81
C PRO A 254 23.63 -11.86 -11.09
N ASP A 255 24.66 -11.21 -10.55
CA ASP A 255 25.73 -11.85 -9.83
C ASP A 255 25.44 -12.18 -8.37
N LEU A 256 24.31 -11.73 -7.84
CA LEU A 256 23.87 -12.15 -6.51
C LEU A 256 23.46 -13.63 -6.54
N SER A 257 23.72 -14.33 -5.45
CA SER A 257 23.10 -15.62 -5.18
C SER A 257 21.64 -15.44 -4.80
N VAL A 258 20.84 -16.51 -4.96
CA VAL A 258 19.42 -16.52 -4.53
C VAL A 258 19.31 -16.17 -3.03
N TYR A 259 20.26 -16.62 -2.23
CA TYR A 259 20.31 -16.35 -0.79
C TYR A 259 20.52 -14.85 -0.51
N GLU A 260 21.52 -14.23 -1.13
CA GLU A 260 21.78 -12.78 -0.94
C GLU A 260 20.61 -11.92 -1.44
N SER A 261 20.00 -12.29 -2.56
CA SER A 261 18.84 -11.58 -3.07
C SER A 261 17.62 -11.72 -2.15
N HIS A 262 17.44 -12.89 -1.52
CA HIS A 262 16.38 -13.13 -0.53
C HIS A 262 16.59 -12.29 0.73
N GLU A 263 17.81 -12.21 1.26
CA GLU A 263 18.08 -11.38 2.45
C GLU A 263 17.76 -9.89 2.20
N ILE A 264 18.00 -9.41 0.98
CA ILE A 264 17.66 -8.03 0.60
C ILE A 264 16.15 -7.86 0.45
N ALA A 265 15.44 -8.87 -0.07
CA ALA A 265 13.97 -8.86 -0.09
C ALA A 265 13.39 -8.82 1.34
N ASP A 266 13.89 -9.64 2.26
CA ASP A 266 13.47 -9.63 3.68
C ASP A 266 13.69 -8.24 4.33
N GLN A 267 14.80 -7.58 3.97
CA GLN A 267 15.09 -6.22 4.42
C GLN A 267 14.06 -5.20 3.88
N VAL A 268 13.68 -5.31 2.60
CA VAL A 268 12.65 -4.48 1.99
C VAL A 268 11.29 -4.71 2.67
N GLU A 269 10.90 -5.97 2.87
CA GLU A 269 9.63 -6.33 3.54
C GLU A 269 9.56 -5.76 4.96
N SER A 270 10.62 -5.94 5.74
CA SER A 270 10.71 -5.43 7.10
C SER A 270 10.62 -3.90 7.14
N MET A 271 11.33 -3.21 6.23
CA MET A 271 11.30 -1.76 6.12
C MET A 271 9.90 -1.24 5.76
N LEU A 272 9.23 -1.87 4.79
CA LEU A 272 7.88 -1.49 4.37
C LEU A 272 6.85 -1.72 5.48
N SER A 273 6.97 -2.83 6.22
CA SER A 273 6.15 -3.11 7.39
C SER A 273 6.34 -2.05 8.48
N ASP A 274 7.58 -1.79 8.89
CA ASP A 274 7.87 -0.96 10.07
C ASP A 274 7.68 0.54 9.82
N ARG A 275 8.11 1.04 8.65
CA ARG A 275 8.07 2.47 8.32
C ARG A 275 6.70 2.91 7.77
N PHE A 276 6.07 2.06 6.97
CA PHE A 276 4.86 2.42 6.23
C PHE A 276 3.61 1.66 6.69
N GLY A 277 3.74 0.65 7.55
CA GLY A 277 2.61 -0.15 8.01
C GLY A 277 2.01 -1.02 6.90
N VAL A 278 2.82 -1.42 5.91
CA VAL A 278 2.42 -2.39 4.90
C VAL A 278 2.19 -3.73 5.59
N PHE A 279 1.05 -4.37 5.30
CA PHE A 279 0.65 -5.58 6.00
C PHE A 279 1.33 -6.83 5.43
N ASP A 280 1.51 -6.87 4.12
CA ASP A 280 2.07 -8.00 3.38
C ASP A 280 2.66 -7.50 2.06
N THR A 281 3.79 -8.07 1.64
CA THR A 281 4.49 -7.68 0.41
C THR A 281 4.93 -8.93 -0.32
N ASP A 282 4.65 -9.02 -1.62
CA ASP A 282 5.19 -10.05 -2.51
C ASP A 282 6.30 -9.42 -3.37
N ILE A 283 7.53 -9.92 -3.22
CA ILE A 283 8.70 -9.40 -3.93
C ILE A 283 9.16 -10.40 -4.98
N HIS A 284 9.04 -10.02 -6.25
CA HIS A 284 9.66 -10.72 -7.36
C HIS A 284 11.02 -10.12 -7.67
N ILE A 285 12.05 -10.95 -7.78
CA ILE A 285 13.41 -10.51 -8.09
C ILE A 285 13.74 -10.88 -9.53
N GLU A 286 14.13 -9.87 -10.30
CA GLU A 286 14.63 -10.04 -11.66
C GLU A 286 16.12 -9.63 -11.75
N PRO A 287 16.91 -10.31 -12.60
CA PRO A 287 18.25 -9.85 -12.90
C PRO A 287 18.19 -8.55 -13.71
N ALA A 288 18.96 -7.56 -13.29
CA ALA A 288 19.20 -6.37 -14.09
C ALA A 288 19.87 -6.75 -15.43
N PRO A 289 19.64 -5.98 -16.50
CA PRO A 289 20.33 -6.19 -17.77
C PRO A 289 21.84 -6.25 -17.57
N ILE A 290 22.48 -7.26 -18.17
CA ILE A 290 23.93 -7.37 -18.18
C ILE A 290 24.48 -6.16 -18.95
N PRO A 291 25.38 -5.35 -18.36
CA PRO A 291 26.02 -4.24 -19.06
C PRO A 291 26.63 -4.67 -20.41
N GLU A 292 26.61 -3.81 -21.44
CA GLU A 292 27.17 -4.16 -22.75
C GLU A 292 28.63 -4.61 -22.69
N ASP A 293 29.42 -4.08 -21.76
CA ASP A 293 30.82 -4.46 -21.54
C ASP A 293 31.01 -5.87 -20.97
N GLU A 294 29.93 -6.49 -20.51
CA GLU A 294 29.88 -7.85 -19.98
C GLU A 294 29.36 -8.88 -21.02
N ILE A 295 29.10 -8.45 -22.26
CA ILE A 295 28.94 -9.33 -23.43
C ILE A 295 30.27 -10.00 -23.77
N LEU A 296 30.26 -11.27 -24.18
CA LEU A 296 31.46 -12.11 -24.33
C LEU A 296 32.60 -11.44 -25.12
N ASP A 297 32.31 -10.79 -26.25
CA ASP A 297 33.33 -10.12 -27.08
C ASP A 297 33.99 -8.92 -26.38
N ASN A 298 33.23 -8.23 -25.52
CA ASN A 298 33.74 -7.11 -24.73
C ASN A 298 34.49 -7.62 -23.49
N VAL A 299 34.00 -8.69 -22.86
CA VAL A 299 34.71 -9.39 -21.78
C VAL A 299 36.06 -9.90 -22.27
N TYR A 300 36.13 -10.45 -23.49
CA TYR A 300 37.40 -10.85 -24.10
C TYR A 300 38.40 -9.71 -24.14
N LYS A 301 38.02 -8.56 -24.69
CA LYS A 301 38.90 -7.37 -24.78
C LYS A 301 39.28 -6.85 -23.40
N LYS A 302 38.33 -6.81 -22.47
CA LYS A 302 38.51 -6.35 -21.09
C LYS A 302 39.49 -7.24 -20.33
N LEU A 303 39.33 -8.56 -20.42
CA LEU A 303 40.21 -9.51 -19.74
C LEU A 303 41.58 -9.61 -20.41
N LEU A 304 41.68 -9.46 -21.74
CA LEU A 304 42.98 -9.34 -22.43
C LEU A 304 43.76 -8.12 -21.92
N MET A 305 43.10 -6.96 -21.83
CA MET A 305 43.72 -5.75 -21.30
C MET A 305 44.16 -5.94 -19.84
N ARG A 306 43.34 -6.57 -18.99
CA ARG A 306 43.66 -6.81 -17.58
C ARG A 306 44.80 -7.81 -17.40
N GLU A 307 44.86 -8.87 -18.21
CA GLU A 307 46.00 -9.78 -18.26
C GLU A 307 47.29 -9.05 -18.66
N GLN A 308 47.23 -8.18 -19.67
CA GLN A 308 48.39 -7.36 -20.05
C GLN A 308 48.84 -6.42 -18.92
N LEU A 309 47.92 -5.86 -18.16
CA LEU A 309 48.24 -5.02 -17.00
C LEU A 309 48.92 -5.82 -15.89
N ILE A 310 48.40 -7.01 -15.56
CA ILE A 310 49.03 -7.93 -14.61
C ILE A 310 50.43 -8.32 -15.09
N ASP A 311 50.59 -8.60 -16.38
CA ASP A 311 51.87 -8.98 -16.97
C ASP A 311 52.91 -7.84 -16.93
N GLN A 312 52.43 -6.59 -17.00
CA GLN A 312 53.22 -5.37 -16.83
C GLN A 312 53.40 -4.95 -15.36
N GLY A 313 52.95 -5.75 -14.39
CA GLY A 313 53.04 -5.43 -12.97
C GLY A 313 52.16 -4.24 -12.54
N ASN A 314 51.19 -3.84 -13.35
CA ASN A 314 50.30 -2.71 -13.09
C ASN A 314 48.99 -3.15 -12.44
N GLN A 315 48.46 -2.33 -11.53
CA GLN A 315 47.16 -2.53 -10.87
C GLN A 315 46.98 -3.91 -10.18
N LEU A 316 48.07 -4.55 -9.76
CA LEU A 316 48.03 -5.88 -9.14
C LEU A 316 47.14 -5.92 -7.89
N GLU A 317 47.08 -4.82 -7.13
CA GLU A 317 46.28 -4.76 -5.91
C GLU A 317 44.77 -4.85 -6.18
N GLU A 318 44.32 -4.24 -7.29
CA GLU A 318 42.91 -4.21 -7.69
C GLU A 318 42.52 -5.45 -8.49
N LEU A 319 43.42 -5.92 -9.36
CA LEU A 319 43.14 -6.99 -10.33
C LEU A 319 43.30 -8.39 -9.76
N LEU A 320 44.11 -8.59 -8.73
CA LEU A 320 44.26 -9.87 -8.04
C LEU A 320 43.31 -9.91 -6.83
N ALA A 321 42.56 -11.01 -6.71
CA ALA A 321 41.69 -11.23 -5.57
C ALA A 321 42.50 -11.41 -4.27
N GLU A 322 41.86 -11.20 -3.12
CA GLU A 322 42.50 -11.41 -1.81
C GLU A 322 42.95 -12.86 -1.61
N ASP A 323 42.19 -13.82 -2.16
CA ASP A 323 42.45 -15.26 -2.13
C ASP A 323 43.18 -15.76 -3.39
N PHE A 324 43.92 -14.89 -4.08
CA PHE A 324 44.64 -15.24 -5.31
C PHE A 324 45.74 -16.29 -5.07
N ILE A 325 45.75 -17.30 -5.94
CA ILE A 325 46.75 -18.38 -5.94
C ILE A 325 47.52 -18.38 -7.25
N TYR A 326 48.85 -18.37 -7.17
CA TYR A 326 49.75 -18.56 -8.30
C TYR A 326 50.55 -19.86 -8.18
N ILE A 327 50.59 -20.66 -9.24
CA ILE A 327 51.41 -21.87 -9.32
C ILE A 327 52.48 -21.70 -10.40
N ARG A 328 53.74 -21.73 -9.96
CA ARG A 328 54.92 -21.68 -10.84
C ARG A 328 55.11 -22.97 -11.62
N GLN A 329 56.01 -22.92 -12.61
CA GLN A 329 56.39 -24.08 -13.43
C GLN A 329 57.03 -25.23 -12.64
N ASP A 330 57.64 -24.93 -11.50
CA ASP A 330 58.21 -25.92 -10.58
C ASP A 330 57.18 -26.53 -9.62
N GLY A 331 55.93 -26.07 -9.68
CA GLY A 331 54.84 -26.50 -8.83
C GLY A 331 54.77 -25.78 -7.48
N GLN A 332 55.61 -24.78 -7.22
CA GLN A 332 55.52 -24.00 -5.99
C GLN A 332 54.33 -23.04 -6.04
N GLU A 333 53.51 -23.08 -5.00
CA GLU A 333 52.37 -22.19 -4.78
C GLU A 333 52.81 -20.89 -4.11
N LEU A 334 52.28 -19.77 -4.59
CA LEU A 334 52.51 -18.42 -4.08
C LEU A 334 51.18 -17.69 -3.88
N ASP A 335 51.09 -16.91 -2.81
CA ASP A 335 49.97 -16.01 -2.54
C ASP A 335 50.11 -14.67 -3.29
N LYS A 336 49.10 -13.80 -3.14
CA LYS A 336 49.06 -12.46 -3.75
C LYS A 336 50.33 -11.63 -3.46
N ASP A 337 50.82 -11.62 -2.23
CA ASP A 337 51.95 -10.77 -1.84
C ASP A 337 53.28 -11.31 -2.35
N ALA A 338 53.47 -12.62 -2.29
CA ALA A 338 54.67 -13.26 -2.82
C ALA A 338 54.73 -13.17 -4.35
N TYR A 339 53.60 -13.32 -5.05
CA TYR A 339 53.53 -13.12 -6.50
C TYR A 339 53.89 -11.69 -6.90
N LYS A 340 53.36 -10.68 -6.19
CA LYS A 340 53.70 -9.26 -6.44
C LYS A 340 55.19 -8.98 -6.30
N ALA A 341 55.86 -9.62 -5.33
CA ALA A 341 57.28 -9.40 -5.08
C ALA A 341 58.19 -10.04 -6.15
N GLU A 342 57.75 -11.14 -6.76
CA GLU A 342 58.54 -11.91 -7.73
C GLU A 342 58.20 -11.56 -9.19
N LYS A 343 57.08 -10.87 -9.46
CA LYS A 343 56.60 -10.64 -10.83
C LYS A 343 57.61 -9.88 -11.68
N GLU A 344 58.24 -10.61 -12.61
CA GLU A 344 59.07 -10.04 -13.66
C GLU A 344 58.22 -9.54 -14.83
N LEU A 345 58.65 -8.43 -15.44
CA LEU A 345 57.99 -7.81 -16.58
C LEU A 345 58.21 -8.65 -17.84
N THR A 346 57.12 -9.19 -18.39
CA THR A 346 57.16 -10.05 -19.57
C THR A 346 56.69 -9.35 -20.85
N SER A 347 56.95 -10.00 -21.99
CA SER A 347 56.61 -9.50 -23.32
C SER A 347 55.10 -9.52 -23.59
N ALA A 348 54.60 -8.50 -24.30
CA ALA A 348 53.17 -8.24 -24.47
C ALA A 348 52.35 -9.43 -25.01
N ILE A 349 51.34 -9.83 -24.23
CA ILE A 349 50.29 -10.80 -24.60
C ILE A 349 49.52 -10.25 -25.80
N LYS A 350 49.50 -10.98 -26.92
CA LYS A 350 48.81 -10.54 -28.15
C LYS A 350 47.39 -11.07 -28.26
N GLU A 351 47.21 -12.34 -27.94
CA GLU A 351 45.92 -13.04 -28.04
C GLU A 351 45.81 -14.04 -26.90
N LEU A 352 44.56 -14.33 -26.50
CA LEU A 352 44.25 -15.35 -25.52
C LEU A 352 43.11 -16.24 -26.01
N HIS A 353 43.02 -17.45 -25.49
CA HIS A 353 41.86 -18.32 -25.64
C HIS A 353 40.98 -18.20 -24.41
N LEU A 354 39.76 -17.68 -24.59
CA LEU A 354 38.80 -17.50 -23.50
C LEU A 354 37.72 -18.57 -23.57
N THR A 355 37.55 -19.31 -22.47
CA THR A 355 36.47 -20.28 -22.27
C THR A 355 35.54 -19.79 -21.17
N SER A 356 34.26 -19.63 -21.48
CA SER A 356 33.27 -19.22 -20.49
C SER A 356 32.80 -20.43 -19.67
N ILE A 357 33.24 -20.53 -18.42
CA ILE A 357 32.77 -21.57 -17.49
C ILE A 357 31.36 -21.23 -17.00
N SER A 358 31.13 -19.97 -16.64
CA SER A 358 29.83 -19.42 -16.25
C SER A 358 29.74 -17.95 -16.65
N GLN A 359 28.60 -17.30 -16.41
CA GLN A 359 28.50 -15.84 -16.59
C GLN A 359 29.52 -15.08 -15.71
N LYS A 360 29.86 -15.63 -14.54
CA LYS A 360 30.75 -15.01 -13.54
C LYS A 360 32.19 -15.53 -13.60
N THR A 361 32.47 -16.55 -14.38
CA THR A 361 33.79 -17.22 -14.36
C THR A 361 34.28 -17.49 -15.77
N LYS A 362 35.44 -16.93 -16.09
CA LYS A 362 36.14 -17.16 -17.37
C LYS A 362 37.46 -17.86 -17.10
N LEU A 363 37.73 -18.87 -17.91
CA LEU A 363 39.03 -19.52 -18.01
C LEU A 363 39.77 -18.91 -19.19
N ILE A 364 40.97 -18.41 -18.94
CA ILE A 364 41.83 -17.81 -19.94
C ILE A 364 43.06 -18.69 -20.10
N ARG A 365 43.46 -18.94 -21.35
CA ARG A 365 44.71 -19.60 -21.67
C ARG A 365 45.45 -18.84 -22.76
N TYR A 366 46.74 -18.61 -22.60
CA TYR A 366 47.60 -18.04 -23.64
C TYR A 366 49.01 -18.65 -23.57
N GLN A 367 49.82 -18.41 -24.60
CA GLN A 367 51.17 -18.94 -24.69
C GLN A 367 52.18 -17.79 -24.83
N VAL A 368 53.23 -17.80 -24.03
CA VAL A 368 54.38 -16.90 -24.13
C VAL A 368 55.65 -17.75 -24.17
N GLY A 369 56.37 -17.72 -25.30
CA GLY A 369 57.52 -18.60 -25.51
C GLY A 369 57.14 -20.08 -25.41
N ASP A 370 57.86 -20.84 -24.57
CA ASP A 370 57.62 -22.26 -24.28
C ASP A 370 56.71 -22.48 -23.04
N THR A 371 56.05 -21.44 -22.54
CA THR A 371 55.17 -21.50 -21.36
C THR A 371 53.71 -21.26 -21.74
N ILE A 372 52.83 -22.12 -21.23
CA ILE A 372 51.37 -21.97 -21.27
C ILE A 372 50.92 -21.34 -19.96
N HIS A 373 50.22 -20.23 -20.07
CA HIS A 373 49.61 -19.54 -18.95
C HIS A 373 48.12 -19.88 -18.90
N THR A 374 47.62 -20.20 -17.71
CA THR A 374 46.20 -20.48 -17.48
C THR A 374 45.72 -19.64 -16.31
N SER A 375 44.73 -18.77 -16.54
CA SER A 375 44.13 -17.92 -15.50
C SER A 375 42.66 -18.20 -15.32
N ILE A 376 42.16 -18.07 -14.09
CA ILE A 376 40.72 -18.04 -13.79
C ILE A 376 40.36 -16.63 -13.32
N TRP A 377 39.44 -16.02 -14.05
CA TRP A 377 38.86 -14.73 -13.70
C TRP A 377 37.45 -14.94 -13.17
N ARG A 378 37.14 -14.29 -12.04
CA ARG A 378 35.81 -14.32 -11.43
C ARG A 378 35.27 -12.90 -11.26
N ARG A 379 34.01 -12.69 -11.65
CA ARG A 379 33.26 -11.45 -11.44
C ARG A 379 32.40 -11.59 -10.20
N HIS A 380 32.63 -10.68 -9.24
CA HIS A 380 31.69 -10.39 -8.15
C HIS A 380 31.02 -9.05 -8.46
N GLU A 381 31.65 -7.93 -8.05
CA GLU A 381 31.29 -6.58 -8.53
C GLU A 381 32.16 -6.17 -9.73
N THR A 382 33.43 -6.59 -9.72
CA THR A 382 34.39 -6.40 -10.81
C THR A 382 35.10 -7.72 -11.12
N TRP A 383 35.73 -7.84 -12.30
CA TRP A 383 36.54 -9.02 -12.65
C TRP A 383 37.88 -9.00 -11.91
N GLN A 384 38.13 -10.04 -11.12
CA GLN A 384 39.44 -10.26 -10.49
C GLN A 384 40.00 -11.61 -10.90
N ASN A 385 41.32 -11.68 -11.00
CA ASN A 385 42.03 -12.93 -11.19
C ASN A 385 42.15 -13.62 -9.83
N ILE A 386 41.64 -14.84 -9.74
CA ILE A 386 41.67 -15.65 -8.52
C ILE A 386 42.73 -16.76 -8.58
N PHE A 387 43.22 -17.07 -9.79
CA PHE A 387 44.14 -18.17 -10.00
C PHE A 387 44.96 -17.96 -11.27
N HIS A 388 46.27 -18.15 -11.18
CA HIS A 388 47.15 -18.20 -12.34
C HIS A 388 48.12 -19.38 -12.24
N GLN A 389 48.36 -20.07 -13.36
CA GLN A 389 49.31 -21.16 -13.43
C GLN A 389 50.16 -21.07 -14.69
N GLU A 390 51.45 -21.32 -14.51
CA GLU A 390 52.40 -21.51 -15.60
C GLU A 390 52.72 -22.99 -15.79
N THR A 391 52.67 -23.46 -17.03
CA THR A 391 53.00 -24.83 -17.39
C THR A 391 53.94 -24.83 -18.58
N LYS A 392 55.06 -25.53 -18.47
CA LYS A 392 55.99 -25.69 -19.59
C LYS A 392 55.32 -26.53 -20.69
N LYS A 393 55.36 -26.06 -21.92
CA LYS A 393 54.86 -26.81 -23.08
C LYS A 393 55.83 -27.95 -23.36
N GLU A 394 55.36 -29.19 -23.23
CA GLU A 394 56.13 -30.35 -23.71
C GLU A 394 56.30 -30.22 -25.23
N LYS A 395 57.54 -30.37 -25.70
CA LYS A 395 57.83 -30.54 -27.12
C LYS A 395 57.56 -32.00 -27.43
N ASP A 396 56.44 -32.28 -28.09
CA ASP A 396 56.13 -33.60 -28.67
C ASP A 396 57.26 -34.07 -29.60
#